data_AF-A0A7S0H1S3-F1
#
_entry.id   AF-A0A7S0H1S3-F1
#
_cell.length_a   1.000
_cell.length_b   1.000
_cell.length_c   1.000
_cell.angle_alpha   90.00
_cell.angle_beta   90.00
_cell.angle_gamma   90.00
#
_symmetry.space_group_name_H-M   'P 1'
#
loop_
_entity.id
_entity.type
_entity.pdbx_description
1 polymer ?
#
loop_
_entity_poly.entity_id
_entity_poly.type
_entity_poly.pdbx_seq_one_letter_code
_entity_poly.pdbx_strand_id
1 'polypeptide(L)'
;EDSVRFLAEHSLRAFHDYVLDCCSWDVKVHTINDVTVKRAAGKVESESFALFAVGLEIKNGKLAYATPIDQFQHVTQELYDLAVVKLQEIPQLEASVMQNVFKSTVRGIAKLKTIFRNPKPDPLNLEHKEMMWVQTLCDGIGIQLARATKPLKHYLETFKSYEEFISLDVLTYVDKFYE
;
A
#
# COMPACT_ATOMS: atom_id res chain seq x y z
N GLU A 1 9.68 -23.14 17.61
CA GLU A 1 10.14 -21.76 17.33
C GLU A 1 10.13 -21.41 15.85
N ASP A 2 10.74 -22.22 14.97
CA ASP A 2 10.86 -21.88 13.55
C ASP A 2 9.53 -21.81 12.78
N SER A 3 8.52 -22.63 13.11
CA SER A 3 7.27 -22.71 12.34
C SER A 3 6.48 -21.40 12.27
N VAL A 4 6.44 -20.63 13.36
CA VAL A 4 5.69 -19.37 13.42
C VAL A 4 6.42 -18.25 12.66
N ARG A 5 7.76 -18.26 12.71
CA ARG A 5 8.59 -17.33 11.91
C ARG A 5 8.41 -17.59 10.42
N PHE A 6 8.46 -18.86 9.99
CA PHE A 6 8.23 -19.24 8.59
C PHE A 6 6.82 -18.87 8.12
N LEU A 7 5.80 -19.07 8.96
CA LEU A 7 4.43 -18.68 8.65
C LEU A 7 4.29 -17.17 8.43
N ALA A 8 4.87 -16.38 9.32
CA ALA A 8 4.82 -14.93 9.23
C ALA A 8 5.63 -14.40 8.03
N GLU A 9 6.79 -14.99 7.75
CA GLU A 9 7.57 -14.67 6.55
C GLU A 9 6.78 -14.98 5.27
N HIS A 10 6.21 -16.17 5.16
CA HIS A 10 5.41 -16.55 4.01
C HIS A 10 4.19 -15.64 3.83
N SER A 11 3.53 -15.26 4.92
CA SER A 11 2.35 -14.38 4.89
C SER A 11 2.70 -12.97 4.43
N LEU A 12 3.78 -12.38 4.96
CA LEU A 12 4.23 -11.04 4.56
C LEU A 12 4.75 -11.00 3.12
N ARG A 13 5.46 -12.05 2.68
CA ARG A 13 5.88 -12.21 1.28
C ARG A 13 4.68 -12.36 0.35
N ALA A 14 3.68 -13.16 0.72
CA ALA A 14 2.46 -13.32 -0.07
C ALA A 14 1.71 -11.99 -0.24
N PHE A 15 1.58 -11.20 0.83
CA PHE A 15 0.97 -9.86 0.75
C PHE A 15 1.80 -8.92 -0.14
N HIS A 16 3.12 -8.91 0.03
CA HIS A 16 4.03 -8.14 -0.81
C HIS A 16 3.85 -8.50 -2.30
N ASP A 17 3.90 -9.79 -2.63
CA ASP A 17 3.82 -10.28 -4.00
C ASP A 17 2.45 -10.01 -4.62
N TYR A 18 1.38 -10.09 -3.82
CA TYR A 18 0.03 -9.68 -4.22
C TYR A 18 -0.02 -8.19 -4.64
N VAL A 19 0.50 -7.30 -3.79
CA VAL A 19 0.54 -5.86 -4.11
C VAL A 19 1.40 -5.59 -5.34
N LEU A 20 2.53 -6.28 -5.49
CA LEU A 20 3.38 -6.19 -6.69
C LEU A 20 2.70 -6.70 -7.96
N ASP A 21 1.84 -7.70 -7.86
CA ASP A 21 1.07 -8.19 -8.99
C ASP A 21 0.05 -7.15 -9.45
N CYS A 22 -0.69 -6.57 -8.50
CA CYS A 22 -1.60 -5.47 -8.76
C CYS A 22 -0.90 -4.21 -9.32
N CYS A 23 0.39 -3.99 -9.03
CA CYS A 23 1.17 -2.86 -9.56
C CYS A 23 1.91 -3.16 -10.89
N SER A 24 1.74 -4.35 -11.47
CA SER A 24 2.52 -4.80 -12.64
C SER A 24 2.04 -4.26 -13.99
N TRP A 25 1.18 -3.25 -13.98
CA TRP A 25 0.59 -2.66 -15.17
C TRP A 25 1.38 -1.42 -15.60
N ASP A 26 1.76 -1.39 -16.87
CA ASP A 26 2.30 -0.22 -17.55
C ASP A 26 1.15 0.55 -18.20
N VAL A 27 0.85 1.72 -17.65
CA VAL A 27 -0.23 2.59 -18.13
C VAL A 27 0.38 3.80 -18.82
N LYS A 28 0.07 3.97 -20.10
CA LYS A 28 0.47 5.13 -20.90
C LYS A 28 -0.76 5.97 -21.20
N VAL A 29 -0.73 7.20 -20.73
CA VAL A 29 -1.78 8.19 -20.98
C VAL A 29 -1.32 9.06 -22.15
N HIS A 30 -2.07 9.05 -23.24
CA HIS A 30 -1.81 9.91 -24.40
C HIS A 30 -2.72 11.13 -24.40
N THR A 31 -4.03 10.90 -24.20
CA THR A 31 -5.04 11.95 -24.06
C THR A 31 -6.11 11.51 -23.05
N ILE A 32 -7.06 12.39 -22.73
CA ILE A 32 -8.17 12.11 -21.80
C ILE A 32 -8.93 10.84 -22.19
N ASN A 33 -9.13 10.61 -23.50
CA ASN A 33 -9.87 9.46 -24.03
C ASN A 33 -8.98 8.32 -24.50
N ASP A 34 -7.65 8.50 -24.51
CA ASP A 34 -6.70 7.49 -25.00
C ASP A 34 -5.70 7.12 -23.91
N VAL A 35 -6.00 6.00 -23.25
CA VAL A 35 -5.18 5.38 -22.21
C VAL A 35 -4.89 3.95 -22.63
N THR A 36 -3.62 3.66 -22.89
CA THR A 36 -3.16 2.31 -23.21
C THR A 36 -2.66 1.62 -21.95
N VAL A 37 -3.20 0.43 -21.66
CA VAL A 37 -2.81 -0.40 -20.53
C VAL A 37 -2.14 -1.66 -21.06
N LYS A 38 -0.92 -1.95 -20.59
CA LYS A 38 -0.20 -3.18 -20.91
C LYS A 38 0.33 -3.81 -19.64
N ARG A 39 0.17 -5.12 -19.47
CA ARG A 39 0.82 -5.83 -18.36
C ARG A 39 2.32 -5.95 -18.64
N ALA A 40 3.15 -5.80 -17.61
CA ALA A 40 4.59 -6.01 -17.73
C ALA A 40 4.88 -7.44 -18.23
N ALA A 41 5.79 -7.56 -19.20
CA ALA A 41 6.10 -8.84 -19.84
C ALA A 41 6.53 -9.91 -18.82
N GLY A 42 5.93 -11.10 -18.89
CA GLY A 42 6.32 -12.27 -18.10
C GLY A 42 5.42 -12.64 -16.91
N LYS A 43 4.30 -11.94 -16.69
CA LYS A 43 3.31 -12.33 -15.65
C LYS A 43 2.10 -13.03 -16.28
N VAL A 44 1.72 -14.18 -15.72
CA VAL A 44 0.53 -14.97 -16.08
C VAL A 44 -0.73 -14.14 -15.81
N GLU A 45 -1.76 -14.29 -16.66
CA GLU A 45 -3.10 -13.72 -16.46
C GLU A 45 -3.74 -14.26 -15.17
N SER A 46 -3.36 -13.72 -14.03
CA SER A 46 -4.14 -13.82 -12.78
C SER A 46 -5.30 -12.84 -12.83
N GLU A 47 -6.44 -13.23 -12.26
CA GLU A 47 -7.55 -12.33 -11.93
C GLU A 47 -7.02 -11.29 -10.92
N SER A 48 -6.51 -10.16 -11.42
CA SER A 48 -6.00 -9.10 -10.54
C SER A 48 -7.16 -8.25 -10.05
N PHE A 49 -7.31 -8.14 -8.73
CA PHE A 49 -8.28 -7.23 -8.13
C PHE A 49 -7.71 -5.80 -8.12
N ALA A 50 -8.60 -4.82 -8.35
CA ALA A 50 -8.25 -3.42 -8.17
C ALA A 50 -8.02 -3.16 -6.67
N LEU A 51 -6.82 -2.65 -6.32
CA LEU A 51 -6.50 -2.30 -4.93
C LEU A 51 -7.33 -1.11 -4.44
N PHE A 52 -7.64 -0.18 -5.34
CA PHE A 52 -8.35 1.05 -5.04
C PHE A 52 -9.33 1.38 -6.16
N ALA A 53 -10.50 1.88 -5.78
CA ALA A 53 -11.43 2.55 -6.68
C ALA A 53 -11.37 4.05 -6.39
N VAL A 54 -11.19 4.87 -7.43
CA VAL A 54 -10.94 6.31 -7.27
C VAL A 54 -11.86 7.07 -8.22
N GLY A 55 -12.60 8.04 -7.66
CA GLY A 55 -13.40 9.00 -8.42
C GLY A 55 -12.65 10.30 -8.68
N LEU A 56 -13.09 11.04 -9.70
CA LEU A 56 -12.68 12.41 -9.97
C LEU A 56 -13.76 13.37 -9.49
N GLU A 57 -13.36 14.43 -8.82
CA GLU A 57 -14.23 15.47 -8.26
C GLU A 57 -13.68 16.85 -8.61
N ILE A 58 -14.56 17.84 -8.74
CA ILE A 58 -14.16 19.23 -8.90
C ILE A 58 -14.08 19.86 -7.51
N LYS A 59 -12.88 20.27 -7.09
CA LYS A 59 -12.62 20.97 -5.82
C LYS A 59 -12.03 22.34 -6.14
N ASN A 60 -12.72 23.40 -5.73
CA ASN A 60 -12.28 24.80 -5.94
C ASN A 60 -11.96 25.13 -7.41
N GLY A 61 -12.80 24.69 -8.35
CA GLY A 61 -12.61 24.93 -9.78
C GLY A 61 -11.49 24.11 -10.43
N LYS A 62 -10.94 23.11 -9.71
CA LYS A 62 -9.90 22.20 -10.22
C LYS A 62 -10.34 20.75 -10.11
N LEU A 63 -9.98 19.96 -11.11
CA LEU A 63 -10.22 18.53 -11.07
C LEU A 63 -9.19 17.86 -10.16
N ALA A 64 -9.66 17.07 -9.20
CA ALA A 64 -8.82 16.32 -8.27
C ALA A 64 -9.42 14.92 -8.04
N TYR A 65 -8.60 13.97 -7.61
CA TYR A 65 -9.13 12.70 -7.14
C TYR A 65 -9.87 12.88 -5.81
N ALA A 66 -10.96 12.12 -5.63
CA ALA A 66 -11.71 12.08 -4.37
C ALA A 66 -10.80 11.70 -3.19
N THR A 67 -9.94 10.69 -3.42
CA THR A 67 -8.89 10.26 -2.50
C THR A 67 -7.53 10.81 -2.96
N PRO A 68 -6.76 11.48 -2.08
CA PRO A 68 -5.42 11.94 -2.41
C PRO A 68 -4.50 10.79 -2.81
N ILE A 69 -3.71 10.98 -3.87
CA ILE A 69 -2.85 9.92 -4.42
C ILE A 69 -1.84 9.39 -3.39
N ASP A 70 -1.34 10.28 -2.52
CA ASP A 70 -0.36 9.91 -1.50
C ASP A 70 -0.96 8.99 -0.42
N GLN A 71 -2.29 8.95 -0.27
CA GLN A 71 -2.96 8.02 0.66
C GLN A 71 -2.90 6.56 0.18
N PHE A 72 -2.78 6.28 -1.12
CA PHE A 72 -2.70 4.90 -1.61
C PHE A 72 -1.46 4.18 -1.07
N GLN A 73 -0.33 4.88 -1.02
CA GLN A 73 0.89 4.36 -0.42
C GLN A 73 0.73 4.22 1.10
N HIS A 74 0.22 5.26 1.76
CA HIS A 74 0.08 5.28 3.22
C HIS A 74 -0.82 4.14 3.73
N VAL A 75 -2.01 3.99 3.17
CA VAL A 75 -2.98 2.96 3.58
C VAL A 75 -2.42 1.56 3.39
N THR A 76 -1.72 1.31 2.28
CA THR A 76 -1.12 -0.02 2.05
C THR A 76 0.02 -0.31 3.04
N GLN A 77 0.83 0.69 3.38
CA GLN A 77 1.89 0.56 4.38
C GLN A 77 1.32 0.37 5.79
N GLU A 78 0.24 1.08 6.15
CA GLU A 78 -0.47 0.88 7.43
C GLU A 78 -1.08 -0.52 7.54
N LEU A 79 -1.65 -1.05 6.45
CA LEU A 79 -2.15 -2.43 6.44
C LEU A 79 -1.02 -3.44 6.61
N TYR A 80 0.14 -3.20 5.99
CA TYR A 80 1.33 -4.02 6.20
C TYR A 80 1.80 -3.97 7.67
N ASP A 81 1.80 -2.78 8.28
CA ASP A 81 2.17 -2.60 9.69
C ASP A 81 1.22 -3.33 10.62
N LEU A 82 -0.08 -3.18 10.37
CA LEU A 82 -1.11 -3.88 11.12
C LEU A 82 -0.92 -5.39 11.00
N ALA A 83 -0.62 -5.90 9.80
CA ALA A 83 -0.33 -7.31 9.60
C ALA A 83 0.91 -7.77 10.40
N VAL A 84 1.99 -6.97 10.41
CA VAL A 84 3.17 -7.25 11.23
C VAL A 84 2.79 -7.32 12.70
N VAL A 85 2.08 -6.31 13.24
CA VAL A 85 1.64 -6.29 14.64
C VAL A 85 0.77 -7.52 14.97
N LYS A 86 -0.15 -7.89 14.09
CA LYS A 86 -0.98 -9.09 14.29
C LYS A 86 -0.19 -10.39 14.26
N LEU A 87 0.82 -10.49 13.41
CA LEU A 87 1.73 -11.64 13.41
C LEU A 87 2.59 -11.70 14.68
N GLN A 88 2.89 -10.57 15.32
CA GLN A 88 3.57 -10.53 16.63
C GLN A 88 2.70 -11.05 17.79
N GLU A 89 1.38 -10.95 17.67
CA GLU A 89 0.43 -11.43 18.69
C GLU A 89 0.31 -12.97 18.68
N ILE A 90 0.60 -13.63 17.54
CA ILE A 90 0.45 -15.09 17.36
C ILE A 90 1.34 -15.92 18.30
N PRO A 91 2.67 -15.66 18.42
CA PRO A 91 3.50 -16.38 19.39
C PRO A 91 3.03 -16.20 20.85
N GLN A 92 2.42 -15.07 21.19
CA GLN A 92 1.95 -14.79 22.56
C GLN A 92 0.66 -15.57 22.89
N LEU A 93 -0.16 -15.90 21.89
CA LEU A 93 -1.32 -16.77 22.05
C LEU A 93 -0.93 -18.18 22.51
N GLU A 94 0.15 -18.74 21.96
CA GLU A 94 0.65 -20.06 22.36
C GLU A 94 1.02 -20.08 23.86
N ALA A 95 1.76 -19.08 24.32
CA ALA A 95 2.12 -18.94 25.73
C ALA A 95 0.89 -18.73 26.63
N SER A 96 -0.09 -17.93 26.18
CA SER A 96 -1.31 -17.64 26.93
C SER A 96 -2.24 -18.85 27.04
N VAL A 97 -2.40 -19.62 25.95
CA VAL A 97 -3.15 -20.88 25.94
C VAL A 97 -2.44 -21.92 26.82
N MET A 98 -1.11 -22.03 26.71
CA MET A 98 -0.33 -22.94 27.55
C MET A 98 -0.40 -22.56 29.03
N GLN A 99 -0.42 -21.28 29.41
CA GLN A 99 -0.65 -20.87 30.80
C GLN A 99 -2.06 -21.21 31.30
N ASN A 100 -3.07 -21.12 30.44
CA ASN A 100 -4.45 -21.42 30.80
C ASN A 100 -4.73 -22.93 30.90
N VAL A 101 -4.05 -23.75 30.08
CA VAL A 101 -4.16 -25.21 30.07
C VAL A 101 -3.25 -25.86 31.11
N PHE A 102 -2.05 -25.34 31.33
CA PHE A 102 -1.06 -25.85 32.28
C PHE A 102 -0.87 -24.90 33.46
N LYS A 103 -1.91 -24.76 34.30
CA LYS A 103 -1.95 -23.82 35.44
C LYS A 103 -0.93 -24.04 36.57
N SER A 104 0.06 -24.93 36.47
CA SER A 104 0.92 -25.24 37.63
C SER A 104 2.43 -25.32 37.42
N THR A 105 3.00 -25.35 36.21
CA THR A 105 4.46 -25.63 36.11
C THR A 105 5.13 -25.14 34.84
N VAL A 106 5.06 -23.85 34.50
CA VAL A 106 6.04 -23.29 33.55
C VAL A 106 6.50 -21.90 34.00
N ARG A 107 7.45 -21.87 34.94
CA ARG A 107 8.29 -20.68 35.14
C ARG A 107 9.25 -20.61 33.96
N GLY A 108 9.08 -19.60 33.11
CA GLY A 108 10.02 -19.30 32.02
C GLY A 108 9.60 -19.83 30.65
N ILE A 109 8.38 -19.48 30.20
CA ILE A 109 8.10 -19.54 28.76
C ILE A 109 9.02 -18.50 28.10
N ALA A 110 10.04 -18.98 27.40
CA ALA A 110 10.89 -18.13 26.58
C ALA A 110 9.99 -17.29 25.66
N LYS A 111 10.13 -15.96 25.71
CA LYS A 111 9.42 -15.07 24.80
C LYS A 111 9.87 -15.47 23.39
N LEU A 112 8.99 -16.12 22.64
CA LEU A 112 9.23 -16.52 21.27
C LEU A 112 9.72 -15.31 20.47
N LYS A 113 10.75 -15.49 19.63
CA LYS A 113 11.34 -14.43 18.81
C LYS A 113 10.26 -13.74 17.97
N THR A 114 9.93 -12.52 18.37
CA THR A 114 8.90 -11.69 17.73
C THR A 114 9.47 -10.98 16.51
N ILE A 115 8.66 -10.78 15.47
CA ILE A 115 9.07 -10.10 14.23
C ILE A 115 8.84 -8.60 14.39
N PHE A 116 9.86 -7.75 14.26
CA PHE A 116 9.70 -6.30 14.43
C PHE A 116 9.91 -5.53 13.11
N ARG A 117 9.11 -4.47 12.91
CA ARG A 117 9.40 -3.40 11.95
C ARG A 117 10.15 -2.29 12.70
N ASN A 118 11.23 -1.76 12.11
CA ASN A 118 12.14 -0.81 12.75
C ASN A 118 12.62 -1.25 14.14
N PRO A 119 13.42 -2.34 14.25
CA PRO A 119 14.14 -2.59 15.48
C PRO A 119 14.99 -1.35 15.84
N LYS A 120 15.20 -1.06 17.13
CA LYS A 120 16.06 0.08 17.53
C LYS A 120 17.50 -0.20 17.06
N PRO A 121 18.19 0.76 16.40
CA PRO A 121 19.56 0.55 15.92
C PRO A 121 20.47 0.46 17.14
N ASP A 122 20.75 -0.78 17.54
CA ASP A 122 21.70 -1.10 18.59
C ASP A 122 22.83 -1.91 17.94
N PRO A 123 24.07 -1.39 17.93
CA PRO A 123 25.21 -2.05 17.28
C PRO A 123 25.56 -3.43 17.87
N LEU A 124 24.97 -3.82 19.02
CA LEU A 124 25.13 -5.16 19.60
C LEU A 124 23.99 -6.15 19.27
N ASN A 125 22.88 -5.72 18.65
CA ASN A 125 21.76 -6.60 18.35
C ASN A 125 21.94 -7.30 16.99
N LEU A 126 22.47 -8.52 17.01
CA LEU A 126 22.49 -9.44 15.85
C LEU A 126 21.09 -9.69 15.25
N GLU A 127 20.04 -9.55 16.06
CA GLU A 127 18.63 -9.65 15.62
C GLU A 127 18.23 -8.56 14.61
N HIS A 128 18.93 -7.43 14.62
CA HIS A 128 18.64 -6.29 13.75
C HIS A 128 18.88 -6.62 12.27
N LYS A 129 19.95 -7.37 11.98
CA LYS A 129 20.31 -7.79 10.61
C LYS A 129 19.36 -8.88 10.10
N GLU A 130 18.86 -9.73 11.00
CA GLU A 130 17.93 -10.81 10.67
C GLU A 130 16.50 -10.33 10.34
N MET A 131 16.11 -9.12 10.73
CA MET A 131 14.75 -8.58 10.54
C MET A 131 14.64 -7.50 9.45
N MET A 132 15.76 -7.13 8.82
CA MET A 132 15.82 -6.16 7.70
C MET A 132 14.91 -6.51 6.52
N TRP A 133 14.63 -7.80 6.31
CA TRP A 133 13.75 -8.25 5.23
C TRP A 133 12.33 -7.71 5.36
N VAL A 134 11.80 -7.54 6.59
CA VAL A 134 10.45 -7.00 6.83
C VAL A 134 10.33 -5.57 6.33
N GLN A 135 11.36 -4.76 6.62
CA GLN A 135 11.44 -3.38 6.16
C GLN A 135 11.63 -3.33 4.64
N THR A 136 12.48 -4.19 4.10
CA THR A 136 12.75 -4.27 2.65
C THR A 136 11.49 -4.59 1.86
N LEU A 137 10.65 -5.52 2.35
CA LEU A 137 9.35 -5.81 1.73
C LEU A 137 8.42 -4.59 1.79
N CYS A 138 8.35 -3.90 2.93
CA CYS A 138 7.51 -2.71 3.06
C CYS A 138 7.97 -1.56 2.13
N ASP A 139 9.27 -1.36 2.01
CA ASP A 139 9.85 -0.34 1.13
C ASP A 139 9.62 -0.71 -0.34
N GLY A 140 9.72 -2.00 -0.68
CA GLY A 140 9.39 -2.54 -2.00
C GLY A 140 7.95 -2.23 -2.42
N ILE A 141 6.99 -2.42 -1.51
CA ILE A 141 5.59 -2.02 -1.71
C ILE A 141 5.48 -0.52 -2.00
N GLY A 142 6.13 0.31 -1.18
CA GLY A 142 6.10 1.76 -1.33
C GLY A 142 6.64 2.24 -2.68
N ILE A 143 7.79 1.71 -3.11
CA ILE A 143 8.41 2.06 -4.40
C ILE A 143 7.49 1.70 -5.58
N GLN A 144 6.81 0.56 -5.51
CA GLN A 144 6.02 0.05 -6.63
C GLN A 144 4.67 0.74 -6.71
N LEU A 145 4.04 1.05 -5.58
CA LEU A 145 2.86 1.94 -5.55
C LEU A 145 3.21 3.35 -6.02
N ALA A 146 4.34 3.91 -5.62
CA ALA A 146 4.80 5.21 -6.10
C ALA A 146 5.03 5.22 -7.61
N ARG A 147 5.47 4.09 -8.20
CA ARG A 147 5.57 3.92 -9.65
C ARG A 147 4.19 3.81 -10.31
N ALA A 148 3.31 2.96 -9.77
CA ALA A 148 1.97 2.69 -10.31
C ALA A 148 1.03 3.90 -10.24
N THR A 149 1.31 4.86 -9.35
CA THR A 149 0.53 6.11 -9.22
C THR A 149 1.01 7.25 -10.13
N LYS A 150 2.18 7.13 -10.79
CA LYS A 150 2.65 8.16 -11.74
C LYS A 150 1.67 8.43 -12.89
N PRO A 151 1.09 7.40 -13.54
CA PRO A 151 0.11 7.61 -14.59
C PRO A 151 -1.14 8.36 -14.11
N LEU A 152 -1.58 8.16 -12.86
CA LEU A 152 -2.70 8.90 -12.29
C LEU A 152 -2.39 10.40 -12.16
N LYS A 153 -1.16 10.75 -11.76
CA LYS A 153 -0.70 12.15 -11.71
C LYS A 153 -0.67 12.74 -13.13
N HIS A 154 -0.13 12.01 -14.09
CA HIS A 154 -0.09 12.45 -15.48
C HIS A 154 -1.48 12.61 -16.10
N TYR A 155 -2.42 11.72 -15.77
CA TYR A 155 -3.81 11.82 -16.21
C TYR A 155 -4.47 13.12 -15.74
N LEU A 156 -4.30 13.51 -14.47
CA LEU A 156 -4.80 14.80 -13.98
C LEU A 156 -4.20 15.99 -14.74
N GLU A 157 -2.93 15.93 -15.14
CA GLU A 157 -2.30 17.02 -15.88
C GLU A 157 -2.94 17.24 -17.26
N THR A 158 -3.49 16.20 -17.88
CA THR A 158 -4.20 16.35 -19.17
C THR A 158 -5.44 17.25 -19.05
N PHE A 159 -6.05 17.32 -17.86
CA PHE A 159 -7.22 18.18 -17.59
C PHE A 159 -6.87 19.64 -17.31
N LYS A 160 -5.59 20.00 -17.13
CA LYS A 160 -5.18 21.41 -16.90
C LYS A 160 -5.66 22.34 -18.02
N SER A 161 -5.64 21.85 -19.26
CA SER A 161 -6.14 22.61 -20.42
C SER A 161 -7.64 22.93 -20.36
N TYR A 162 -8.39 22.22 -19.51
CA TYR A 162 -9.83 22.41 -19.32
C TYR A 162 -10.17 23.13 -18.02
N GLU A 163 -9.18 23.49 -17.18
CA GLU A 163 -9.40 24.21 -15.92
C GLU A 163 -10.10 25.57 -16.16
N GLU A 164 -9.80 26.25 -17.27
CA GLU A 164 -10.45 27.52 -17.63
C GLU A 164 -11.95 27.33 -17.91
N PHE A 165 -12.36 26.21 -18.51
CA PHE A 165 -13.77 25.91 -18.74
C PHE A 165 -14.47 25.42 -17.48
N ILE A 166 -13.75 24.71 -16.60
CA ILE A 166 -14.29 24.19 -15.32
C ILE A 166 -14.50 25.33 -14.31
N SER A 167 -13.65 26.35 -14.35
CA SER A 167 -13.72 27.53 -13.47
C SER A 167 -14.59 28.67 -14.02
N LEU A 168 -15.06 28.56 -15.26
CA LEU A 168 -15.94 29.55 -15.87
C LEU A 168 -17.32 29.51 -15.20
N ASP A 169 -17.68 30.59 -14.53
CA ASP A 169 -19.06 30.79 -14.09
C ASP A 169 -19.94 31.15 -15.30
N VAL A 170 -20.85 30.25 -15.64
CA VAL A 170 -21.75 30.36 -16.80
C VAL A 170 -22.58 31.64 -16.73
N LEU A 171 -22.98 32.07 -15.53
CA LEU A 171 -23.77 33.29 -15.33
C LEU A 171 -22.96 34.54 -15.71
N THR A 172 -21.72 34.63 -15.20
CA THR A 172 -20.79 35.72 -15.54
C THR A 172 -20.44 35.74 -17.03
N TYR A 173 -20.38 34.59 -17.69
CA TYR A 173 -20.12 34.51 -19.14
C TYR A 173 -21.31 35.00 -19.97
N VAL A 174 -22.54 34.63 -19.61
CA VAL A 174 -23.76 35.05 -20.31
C VAL A 174 -23.93 36.57 -20.19
N ASP A 175 -23.78 37.14 -19.01
CA ASP A 175 -23.93 38.59 -18.80
C ASP A 175 -22.94 39.42 -19.64
N LYS A 176 -21.76 38.87 -19.96
CA LYS A 176 -20.72 39.58 -20.73
C LYS A 176 -20.92 39.56 -22.24
N PHE A 177 -21.74 38.65 -22.76
CA PHE A 177 -21.95 38.44 -24.20
C PHE A 177 -23.42 38.64 -24.63
N TYR A 178 -24.33 38.91 -23.69
CA TYR A 178 -25.75 39.23 -23.93
C TYR A 178 -26.12 40.70 -23.64
N GLU A 179 -25.19 41.64 -23.86
CA GLU A 179 -25.49 43.07 -24.14
C GLU A 179 -25.29 43.35 -25.64
#